data_AF-A0A0B1SFA0-F1
#
_entry.id   AF-A0A0B1SFA0-F1
#
_cell.length_a   1.000
_cell.length_b   1.000
_cell.length_c   1.000
_cell.angle_alpha   90.00
_cell.angle_beta   90.00
_cell.angle_gamma   90.00
#
_symmetry.space_group_name_H-M   'P 1'
#
loop_
_entity.id
_entity.type
_entity.pdbx_description
1 polymer ?
#
loop_
_entity_poly.entity_id
_entity_poly.type
_entity_poly.pdbx_seq_one_letter_code
_entity_poly.pdbx_strand_id
1 'polypeptide(L)' 'MMANNGSGLIVNISSVGGLRYLFNVPYGVGKQALDRMSADMAVELKSKNVCVVSVWPGAVRTELITNLMDSRADP' A
#
# COMPACT_ATOMS: atom_id res chain seq x y z
N MET A 1 -14.91 -16.36 6.68
CA MET A 1 -13.69 -15.51 6.74
C MET A 1 -12.60 -16.20 5.93
N MET A 2 -11.73 -15.47 5.22
CA MET A 2 -10.69 -16.06 4.32
C MET A 2 -9.88 -17.17 5.00
N ALA A 3 -9.51 -16.98 6.28
CA ALA A 3 -8.77 -17.98 7.08
C ALA A 3 -9.48 -19.33 7.27
N ASN A 4 -10.80 -19.40 7.06
CA ASN A 4 -11.62 -20.62 7.16
C ASN A 4 -12.00 -21.19 5.78
N ASN A 5 -11.70 -20.49 4.67
CA ASN A 5 -12.08 -20.89 3.31
C ASN A 5 -11.01 -21.73 2.60
N GLY A 6 -9.87 -22.00 3.25
CA GLY A 6 -8.78 -22.82 2.68
C GLY A 6 -8.00 -22.15 1.54
N SER A 7 -8.32 -20.90 1.19
CA SER A 7 -7.55 -20.03 0.30
C SER A 7 -7.95 -18.56 0.46
N GLY A 8 -7.06 -17.64 0.13
CA GLY A 8 -7.38 -16.21 0.08
C GLY A 8 -6.25 -15.33 -0.47
N LEU A 9 -6.58 -14.09 -0.81
CA LEU A 9 -5.63 -13.07 -1.25
C LEU A 9 -5.94 -11.74 -0.56
N ILE A 10 -4.93 -11.15 0.05
CA ILE A 10 -4.95 -9.80 0.60
C ILE A 10 -3.99 -8.95 -0.24
N VAL A 11 -4.49 -7.84 -0.77
CA VAL A 11 -3.70 -6.89 -1.58
C VAL A 11 -3.70 -5.54 -0.87
N ASN A 12 -2.53 -5.14 -0.38
CA ASN A 12 -2.32 -3.85 0.24
C ASN A 12 -1.77 -2.85 -0.76
N ILE A 13 -2.33 -1.64 -0.80
CA ILE A 13 -1.88 -0.56 -1.69
C ILE A 13 -0.88 0.31 -0.93
N SER A 14 0.40 0.03 -1.11
CA SER A 14 1.49 0.86 -0.59
C SER A 14 2.01 1.84 -1.67
N SER A 15 3.25 2.30 -1.57
CA SER A 15 3.86 3.34 -2.40
C SER A 15 5.36 3.34 -2.22
N VAL A 16 6.10 3.80 -3.23
CA VAL A 16 7.54 4.11 -3.10
C VAL A 16 7.83 5.12 -1.98
N GLY A 17 6.80 5.86 -1.52
CA GLY A 17 6.84 6.68 -0.33
C GLY A 17 7.29 5.97 0.96
N GLY A 18 7.14 4.63 1.04
CA GLY A 18 7.68 3.83 2.14
C GLY A 18 9.22 3.71 2.14
N LEU A 19 9.85 3.82 0.97
CA LEU A 19 11.32 3.76 0.82
C LEU A 19 12.00 5.13 0.72
N ARG A 20 11.26 6.16 0.30
CA ARG A 20 11.78 7.49 -0.02
C ARG A 20 10.75 8.53 0.40
N TYR A 21 11.21 9.70 0.83
CA TYR A 21 10.32 10.82 1.15
C TYR A 21 9.55 11.27 -0.11
N LEU A 22 8.21 11.20 -0.09
CA LEU A 22 7.38 11.49 -1.28
C LEU A 22 6.26 12.53 -1.08
N PHE A 23 5.74 12.74 0.12
CA PHE A 23 4.72 13.78 0.37
C PHE A 23 4.88 14.44 1.73
N ASN A 24 4.89 13.63 2.78
CA ASN A 24 5.13 14.07 4.15
C ASN A 24 5.55 12.87 5.01
N VAL A 25 5.94 13.16 6.26
CA VAL A 25 6.41 12.14 7.21
C VAL A 25 5.32 11.09 7.49
N PRO A 26 4.07 11.45 7.84
CA PRO A 26 3.03 10.44 8.10
C PRO A 26 2.76 9.51 6.92
N TYR A 27 2.78 10.04 5.69
CA TYR A 27 2.60 9.24 4.48
C TYR A 27 3.69 8.18 4.34
N GLY A 28 4.96 8.58 4.45
CA GLY A 28 6.07 7.64 4.30
C GLY A 28 6.09 6.58 5.40
N VAL A 29 5.91 7.01 6.66
CA VAL A 29 5.83 6.09 7.81
C VAL A 29 4.67 5.11 7.66
N GLY A 30 3.49 5.59 7.28
CA GLY A 30 2.31 4.75 7.10
C GLY A 30 2.49 3.71 5.99
N LYS A 31 3.14 4.09 4.88
CA LYS A 31 3.40 3.17 3.76
C LYS A 31 4.45 2.11 4.13
N GLN A 32 5.53 2.50 4.80
CA GLN A 32 6.51 1.53 5.30
C GLN A 32 5.94 0.58 6.36
N ALA A 33 5.10 1.08 7.26
CA ALA A 33 4.42 0.26 8.25
C ALA A 33 3.48 -0.77 7.57
N LEU A 34 2.76 -0.35 6.52
CA LEU A 34 1.91 -1.23 5.73
C LEU A 34 2.70 -2.32 5.00
N ASP A 35 3.88 -1.99 4.47
CA ASP A 35 4.78 -2.97 3.82
C ASP A 35 5.29 -4.00 4.83
N ARG A 36 5.76 -3.56 6.00
CA ARG A 36 6.17 -4.46 7.09
C ARG A 36 5.01 -5.36 7.52
N MET A 37 3.83 -4.79 7.76
CA MET A 37 2.65 -5.55 8.14
C MET A 37 2.29 -6.60 7.08
N SER A 38 2.38 -6.25 5.79
CA SER A 38 2.10 -7.19 4.69
C SER A 38 3.05 -8.39 4.72
N ALA A 39 4.35 -8.13 4.93
CA ALA A 39 5.37 -9.18 5.00
C ALA A 39 5.15 -10.11 6.21
N ASP A 40 4.87 -9.56 7.38
CA ASP A 40 4.68 -10.34 8.60
C ASP A 40 3.37 -11.14 8.54
N MET A 41 2.27 -10.56 8.03
CA MET A 41 1.02 -11.29 7.79
C MET A 41 1.20 -12.45 6.80
N ALA A 42 2.04 -12.30 5.77
CA ALA A 42 2.32 -13.38 4.83
C ALA A 42 2.96 -14.60 5.53
N VAL A 43 3.78 -14.36 6.56
CA VAL A 43 4.38 -15.42 7.38
C VAL A 43 3.29 -16.11 8.23
N GLU A 44 2.50 -15.34 8.97
CA GLU A 44 1.49 -15.88 9.88
C GLU A 44 0.37 -16.64 9.15
N LEU A 45 -0.05 -16.11 8.00
CA LEU A 45 -1.19 -16.64 7.25
C LEU A 45 -0.83 -17.74 6.25
N LYS A 46 0.46 -18.08 6.11
CA LYS A 46 0.94 -19.14 5.22
C LYS A 46 0.24 -20.48 5.47
N SER A 47 0.07 -20.85 6.74
CA SER A 47 -0.60 -22.10 7.15
C SER A 47 -2.09 -22.15 6.77
N LYS A 48 -2.69 -20.99 6.48
CA LYS A 48 -4.10 -20.82 6.09
C LYS A 48 -4.29 -20.70 4.58
N ASN A 49 -3.22 -20.86 3.80
CA ASN A 49 -3.22 -20.69 2.35
C ASN A 49 -3.73 -19.30 1.91
N VAL A 50 -3.40 -18.25 2.67
CA VAL A 50 -3.73 -16.87 2.32
C VAL A 50 -2.47 -16.15 1.87
N CYS A 51 -2.48 -15.68 0.63
CA CYS A 51 -1.41 -14.85 0.07
C CYS A 51 -1.61 -13.40 0.48
N VAL A 52 -0.53 -12.71 0.85
CA VAL A 52 -0.53 -11.29 1.16
C VAL A 52 0.52 -10.60 0.29
N VAL A 53 0.12 -9.57 -0.44
CA VAL A 53 1.02 -8.80 -1.30
C VAL A 53 0.86 -7.31 -1.03
N SER A 54 1.97 -6.58 -1.13
CA SER A 54 1.96 -5.12 -1.16
C SER A 54 2.32 -4.64 -2.56
N VAL A 55 1.49 -3.78 -3.14
CA VAL A 55 1.67 -3.23 -4.49
C VAL A 55 1.91 -1.74 -4.38
N TRP A 56 2.86 -1.24 -5.16
CA TRP A 56 3.29 0.17 -5.14
C TRP A 56 2.95 0.84 -6.47
N PRO A 57 1.77 1.44 -6.60
CA PRO A 57 1.44 2.22 -7.78
C PRO A 57 2.34 3.45 -7.91
N GLY A 58 2.61 3.85 -9.15
CA GLY A 58 3.16 5.17 -9.46
C GLY A 58 2.09 6.27 -9.33
N ALA A 59 2.26 7.38 -10.05
CA ALA A 59 1.21 8.38 -10.16
C ALA A 59 -0.01 7.78 -10.90
N VAL A 60 -1.10 7.58 -10.18
CA VAL A 60 -2.37 7.07 -10.73
C VAL A 60 -3.32 8.25 -10.93
N ARG A 61 -4.05 8.27 -12.05
CA ARG A 61 -5.05 9.30 -12.33
C ARG A 61 -6.25 9.14 -11.39
N THR A 62 -6.16 9.77 -10.23
CA THR A 62 -7.23 9.90 -9.24
C THR A 62 -7.54 11.37 -9.04
N GLU A 63 -8.67 11.66 -8.40
CA GLU A 63 -9.11 13.01 -8.05
C GLU A 63 -8.04 13.72 -7.21
N LEU A 64 -7.43 13.01 -6.25
CA LEU A 64 -6.34 13.55 -5.42
C LEU A 64 -5.14 14.01 -6.27
N ILE A 65 -4.68 13.14 -7.19
CA ILE A 65 -3.51 13.46 -8.02
C ILE A 65 -3.84 14.54 -9.05
N THR A 66 -5.04 14.51 -9.61
CA THR A 66 -5.51 15.53 -10.56
C THR A 66 -5.57 16.90 -9.88
N ASN A 67 -6.19 16.99 -8.69
CA ASN A 67 -6.25 18.24 -7.93
C ASN A 67 -4.86 18.73 -7.49
N LEU A 68 -3.94 17.83 -7.16
CA LEU A 68 -2.54 18.16 -6.85
C LEU A 68 -1.77 18.72 -8.07
N MET A 69 -2.11 18.25 -9.27
CA MET A 69 -1.53 18.77 -10.51
C MET A 69 -2.10 20.15 -10.85
N ASP A 70 -3.42 20.31 -10.73
CA ASP A 70 -4.11 21.57 -11.04
C ASP A 70 -3.71 22.68 -10.07
N SER A 71 -3.62 22.39 -8.77
CA SER A 71 -3.18 23.36 -7.75
C SER A 71 -1.70 23.77 -7.84
N ARG A 72 -0.88 23.04 -8.61
CA ARG A 72 0.50 23.42 -8.94
C ARG A 72 0.62 24.20 -10.25
N ALA A 73 -0.47 24.32 -11.02
CA ALA A 73 -0.49 25.02 -12.29
C ALA A 73 -0.80 26.52 -12.14
N ASP A 74 -1.26 26.96 -10.96
CA ASP A 74 -1.38 28.38 -10.61
C ASP A 74 -0.08 28.91 -9.98
N PRO A 75 0.50 30.01 -10.50
CA PRO A 75 1.75 30.60 -10.01
C PRO A 75 1.64 31.31 -8.65
#